data_AF-A0A1W9LQQ0-F1
#
_entry.id   AF-A0A1W9LQQ0-F1
#
_cell.length_a   1.000
_cell.length_b   1.000
_cell.length_c   1.000
_cell.angle_alpha   90.00
_cell.angle_beta   90.00
_cell.angle_gamma   90.00
#
_symmetry.space_group_name_H-M   'P 1'
#
loop_
_entity.id
_entity.type
_entity.pdbx_description
1 polymer ?
#
loop_
_entity_poly.entity_id
_entity_poly.type
_entity_poly.pdbx_seq_one_letter_code
_entity_poly.pdbx_strand_id
1 'polypeptide(L)' 'QHFIVLMDEPELSLHLTWQLKLIETITKLNENCQLIVVTHSAGVFSRGWKDKITKMEDIIKPKREEKSDKK' A
#
# COMPACT_ATOMS: atom_id res chain seq x y z
N GLN A 1 -20.02 6.51 -7.27
CA GLN A 1 -19.64 5.24 -7.93
C GLN A 1 -18.27 4.87 -7.40
N HIS A 2 -18.08 3.62 -6.95
CA HIS A 2 -16.82 3.17 -6.36
C HIS A 2 -15.94 2.54 -7.43
N PHE A 3 -14.67 2.91 -7.44
CA PHE A 3 -13.68 2.41 -8.40
C PHE A 3 -12.54 1.73 -7.66
N ILE A 4 -12.00 0.67 -8.24
CA ILE A 4 -10.82 -0.01 -7.71
C ILE A 4 -9.72 0.15 -8.74
N VAL A 5 -8.56 0.63 -8.29
CA VAL A 5 -7.37 0.79 -9.10
C VAL A 5 -6.30 -0.16 -8.57
N LEU A 6 -5.81 -1.03 -9.45
CA LEU A 6 -4.74 -1.97 -9.15
C LEU A 6 -3.48 -1.53 -9.88
N MET A 7 -2.35 -1.47 -9.18
CA MET A 7 -1.06 -1.12 -9.77
C MET A 7 0.02 -2.09 -9.28
N ASP A 8 0.87 -2.51 -10.21
CA ASP A 8 2.03 -3.35 -9.94
C ASP A 8 3.28 -2.56 -10.32
N GLU A 9 4.18 -2.37 -9.36
CA GLU A 9 5.45 -1.65 -9.49
C GLU A 9 5.34 -0.27 -10.19
N PRO A 10 4.42 0.63 -9.78
CA PRO A 10 4.22 1.90 -10.47
C PRO A 10 5.42 2.86 -10.36
N GLU A 11 6.39 2.59 -9.50
CA GLU A 11 7.59 3.39 -9.30
C GLU A 11 8.69 3.16 -10.34
N LEU A 12 8.70 2.02 -11.05
CA LEU A 12 9.84 1.59 -11.87
C LEU A 12 10.22 2.61 -12.95
N SER A 13 9.23 3.37 -13.44
CA SER A 13 9.42 4.38 -14.49
C SER A 13 9.42 5.82 -13.96
N LEU A 14 9.38 6.03 -12.64
CA LEU A 14 9.17 7.35 -12.05
C LEU A 14 10.42 7.90 -11.38
N HIS A 15 10.65 9.21 -11.54
CA HIS A 15 11.63 9.95 -10.75
C HIS A 15 11.24 9.94 -9.25
N LEU A 16 12.21 9.96 -8.34
CA LEU A 16 11.99 9.87 -6.88
C LEU A 16 10.93 10.86 -6.35
N THR A 17 10.98 12.11 -6.79
CA THR A 17 9.99 13.14 -6.42
C THR A 17 8.55 12.77 -6.80
N TRP A 18 8.36 12.02 -7.88
CA TRP A 18 7.04 11.58 -8.34
C TRP A 18 6.59 10.33 -7.60
N GLN A 19 7.50 9.40 -7.29
CA GLN A 19 7.21 8.25 -6.42
C GLN A 19 6.64 8.73 -5.07
N LEU A 20 7.23 9.76 -4.48
CA LEU A 20 6.79 10.37 -3.22
C LEU A 20 5.40 11.03 -3.29
N LYS A 21 4.93 11.38 -4.48
CA LYS A 21 3.65 12.07 -4.70
C LYS A 21 2.57 11.17 -5.31
N LEU A 22 2.94 9.99 -5.80
CA LEU A 22 2.10 9.12 -6.61
C LEU A 22 0.74 8.85 -5.95
N ILE A 23 0.76 8.32 -4.73
CA ILE A 23 -0.47 7.97 -3.99
C ILE A 23 -1.31 9.23 -3.74
N GLU A 24 -0.70 10.32 -3.28
CA GLU A 24 -1.40 11.58 -3.03
C GLU A 24 -2.06 12.15 -4.28
N THR A 25 -1.40 12.04 -5.44
CA THR A 25 -1.93 12.53 -6.71
C THR A 25 -3.15 11.71 -7.15
N ILE A 26 -3.08 10.39 -7.02
CA ILE A 26 -4.20 9.50 -7.40
C ILE A 26 -5.40 9.71 -6.48
N THR A 27 -5.19 9.79 -5.17
CA THR A 27 -6.28 9.98 -4.20
C THR A 27 -6.92 11.37 -4.32
N LYS A 28 -6.15 12.41 -4.63
CA LYS A 28 -6.70 13.75 -4.95
C LYS A 28 -7.49 13.77 -6.26
N LEU A 29 -7.09 12.96 -7.24
CA LEU A 29 -7.79 12.88 -8.52
C LEU A 29 -9.16 12.19 -8.37
N ASN A 30 -9.25 11.14 -7.54
CA ASN A 30 -10.49 10.45 -7.26
C ASN A 30 -10.54 9.97 -5.81
N GLU A 31 -11.17 10.77 -4.94
CA GLU A 31 -11.32 10.45 -3.52
C GLU A 31 -12.22 9.23 -3.27
N ASN A 32 -13.00 8.80 -4.27
CA ASN A 32 -13.91 7.65 -4.17
C ASN A 32 -13.28 6.33 -4.65
N CYS A 33 -11.99 6.32 -5.02
CA CYS A 33 -11.32 5.11 -5.47
C CYS A 33 -10.58 4.40 -4.34
N GLN A 34 -10.63 3.07 -4.36
CA GLN A 34 -9.74 2.22 -3.58
C GLN A 34 -8.50 1.93 -4.42
N LEU A 35 -7.33 2.30 -3.89
CA LEU A 35 -6.05 2.06 -4.53
C LEU A 35 -5.36 0.87 -3.87
N ILE A 36 -4.97 -0.13 -4.66
CA ILE A 36 -4.18 -1.29 -4.22
C ILE A 36 -2.91 -1.29 -5.06
N VAL A 37 -1.77 -1.17 -4.37
CA VAL A 37 -0.44 -1.07 -5.00
C VAL A 37 0.46 -2.17 -4.46
N VAL A 38 1.12 -2.87 -5.37
CA VAL A 38 2.25 -3.75 -5.06
C VAL A 38 3.52 -3.05 -5.52
N THR A 39 4.55 -3.06 -4.67
CA THR A 39 5.79 -2.33 -4.91
C THR A 39 6.91 -2.88 -4.01
N HIS A 40 8.12 -2.92 -4.54
CA HIS A 40 9.34 -3.20 -3.79
C HIS A 40 9.98 -1.94 -3.19
N SER A 41 9.57 -0.73 -3.60
CA SER A 41 10.13 0.54 -3.15
C SER A 41 9.42 1.15 -1.94
N ALA A 42 10.16 1.32 -0.85
CA ALA A 42 9.67 2.04 0.34
C ALA A 42 9.38 3.53 0.11
N GLY A 43 9.86 4.10 -1.00
CA GLY A 43 9.68 5.51 -1.34
C GLY A 43 8.21 5.88 -1.61
N VAL A 44 7.43 4.95 -2.16
CA VAL A 44 6.06 5.21 -2.64
C VAL A 44 5.08 5.52 -1.48
N PHE A 45 5.33 4.99 -0.28
CA PHE A 45 4.45 5.14 0.90
C PHE A 45 5.08 5.91 2.07
N SER A 46 6.09 6.74 1.80
CA SER A 46 6.86 7.40 2.87
C SER A 46 6.06 8.39 3.74
N ARG A 47 4.91 8.90 3.28
CA ARG A 47 4.13 9.95 3.97
C ARG A 47 2.72 9.50 4.33
N GLY A 48 2.54 9.05 5.58
CA GLY A 48 1.20 8.87 6.18
C GLY A 48 0.45 7.59 5.83
N TRP A 49 1.00 6.72 4.98
CA TRP A 49 0.34 5.48 4.54
C TRP A 49 0.84 4.22 5.27
N LYS A 50 1.65 4.37 6.31
CA LYS A 50 2.28 3.23 7.01
C LYS A 50 1.27 2.25 7.61
N ASP A 51 0.12 2.74 8.04
CA ASP A 51 -0.98 1.92 8.57
C ASP A 51 -1.74 1.14 7.47
N LYS A 52 -1.49 1.46 6.20
CA LYS A 52 -2.09 0.78 5.04
C LYS A 52 -1.12 -0.19 4.36
N ILE A 53 0.08 -0.38 4.91
CA ILE A 53 1.06 -1.32 4.37
C ILE A 53 0.76 -2.71 4.91
N THR A 54 0.57 -3.66 4.00
CA THR A 54 0.54 -5.08 4.33
C THR A 54 1.75 -5.74 3.69
N LYS A 55 2.56 -6.45 4.49
CA LYS A 55 3.70 -7.17 3.94
C LYS A 55 3.23 -8.47 3.30
N MET A 56 3.91 -8.88 2.24
CA MET A 56 3.52 -10.11 1.53
C MET A 56 3.66 -11.35 2.42
N GLU A 57 4.61 -11.37 3.36
CA GLU A 57 4.76 -12.47 4.30
C GLU A 57 3.54 -12.62 5.22
N ASP A 58 2.89 -11.52 5.61
CA ASP A 58 1.69 -11.53 6.46
C ASP A 58 0.46 -12.11 5.73
N ILE A 59 0.45 -12.02 4.39
CA ILE A 59 -0.61 -12.58 3.53
C ILE A 59 -0.38 -14.08 3.34
N ILE A 60 0.86 -14.47 3.04
CA ILE A 60 1.22 -15.87 2.76
C ILE A 60 1.21 -16.72 4.04
N LYS A 61 1.60 -16.12 5.18
CA LYS A 61 1.59 -16.77 6.49
C LYS A 61 0.53 -16.08 7.35
N PRO A 62 -0.74 -16.54 7.32
CA PRO A 62 -1.75 -15.98 8.20
C PRO A 62 -1.26 -16.09 9.65
N LYS A 63 -1.35 -14.97 10.39
CA LYS A 63 -1.00 -14.94 11.81
C LYS A 63 -1.80 -16.05 12.51
N ARG A 64 -1.10 -17.09 12.97
CA ARG A 64 -1.67 -18.01 13.95
C ARG A 64 -1.94 -17.16 15.18
N GLU A 65 -3.21 -17.07 15.60
CA GLU A 65 -3.53 -16.57 16.93
C GLU A 65 -2.75 -17.44 17.93
N GLU A 66 -1.69 -16.90 18.50
CA GLU A 66 -1.14 -17.42 19.74
C GLU A 66 -2.28 -17.26 20.76
N LYS A 67 -2.98 -18.37 21.03
CA LYS A 67 -3.85 -18.44 22.20
C LYS A 67 -2.98 -18.03 23.37
N SER A 68 -3.32 -16.88 23.95
CA SER A 68 -2.86 -16.52 25.28
C SER A 68 -3.37 -17.63 26.19
N ASP A 69 -2.50 -18.61 26.44
CA ASP A 69 -2.63 -19.50 27.58
C ASP A 69 -2.60 -18.58 28.80
N LYS A 70 -3.80 -18.20 29.24
CA LYS A 70 -4.04 -17.73 30.59
C LYS A 70 -3.42 -18.76 31.52
N LYS A 71 -2.35 -18.39 32.17
CA LYS A 71 -1.88 -19.03 33.38
C LYS A 71 -1.82 -18.01 34.49
#